data_AF-A0A2N7U0U3-F1
#
_entry.id   AF-A0A2N7U0U3-F1
#
_cell.length_a   1.000
_cell.length_b   1.000
_cell.length_c   1.000
_cell.angle_alpha   90.00
_cell.angle_beta   90.00
_cell.angle_gamma   90.00
#
_symmetry.space_group_name_H-M   'P 1'
#
loop_
_entity.id
_entity.type
_entity.pdbx_description
1 polymer ?
#
loop_
_entity_poly.entity_id
_entity_poly.type
_entity_poly.pdbx_seq_one_letter_code
_entity_poly.pdbx_strand_id
1 'polypeptide(L)' 'MNKYRVTLKYGDVGKYKHNSQNITVEAESDLTAMRLAEEKFKSSNSAYKNKEVDIVKVVKI' A
#
# COMPACT_ATOMS: atom_id res chain seq x y z
N MET A 1 6.13 -5.00 17.77
CA MET A 1 5.42 -4.65 16.52
C MET A 1 5.21 -5.92 15.72
N ASN A 2 4.08 -6.03 15.02
CA ASN A 2 3.78 -7.17 14.16
C ASN A 2 4.21 -6.85 12.73
N LYS A 3 4.68 -7.85 11.98
CA LYS A 3 4.92 -7.69 10.55
C LYS A 3 3.61 -7.87 9.79
N TYR A 4 3.37 -6.99 8.83
CA TYR A 4 2.21 -7.04 7.96
C TYR A 4 2.68 -7.01 6.52
N ARG A 5 2.04 -7.83 5.70
CA ARG A 5 2.10 -7.78 4.24
C ARG A 5 0.82 -7.13 3.73
N VAL A 6 0.96 -5.94 3.17
CA VAL A 6 -0.13 -5.15 2.59
C VAL A 6 -0.06 -5.24 1.07
N THR A 7 -1.14 -5.67 0.44
CA THR A 7 -1.28 -5.68 -1.02
C THR A 7 -2.01 -4.42 -1.46
N LEU A 8 -1.36 -3.62 -2.29
CA LEU A 8 -1.90 -2.42 -2.90
C LEU A 8 -2.12 -2.64 -4.40
N LYS A 9 -3.20 -2.09 -4.93
CA LYS A 9 -3.41 -1.90 -6.37
C LYS A 9 -3.21 -0.44 -6.73
N TYR A 10 -2.54 -0.19 -7.85
CA TYR A 10 -2.23 1.15 -8.34
C TYR A 10 -2.35 1.22 -9.87
N GLY A 11 -2.53 2.43 -10.39
CA GLY A 11 -2.79 2.67 -11.80
C GLY A 11 -2.99 4.15 -12.08
N ASP A 12 -3.25 4.49 -13.33
CA ASP A 12 -3.54 5.87 -13.70
C ASP A 12 -4.86 6.36 -13.10
N VAL A 13 -4.90 7.64 -12.77
CA VAL A 13 -6.08 8.30 -12.19
C VAL A 13 -7.25 8.16 -13.17
N GLY A 14 -8.40 7.71 -12.66
CA GLY A 14 -9.60 7.48 -13.47
C GLY A 14 -9.55 6.24 -14.38
N LYS A 15 -8.49 5.42 -14.32
CA LYS A 15 -8.40 4.13 -15.03
C LYS A 15 -8.40 2.96 -14.06
N TYR A 16 -8.74 1.78 -14.58
CA TYR A 16 -8.67 0.55 -13.79
C TYR A 16 -7.22 0.27 -13.36
N LYS A 17 -7.03 -0.03 -12.07
CA LYS A 17 -5.72 -0.29 -11.47
C LYS A 17 -5.29 -1.73 -11.75
N HIS A 18 -4.60 -1.93 -12.87
CA HIS A 18 -4.07 -3.24 -13.27
C HIS A 18 -2.82 -3.68 -12.50
N ASN A 19 -2.08 -2.74 -11.92
CA ASN A 19 -0.85 -3.06 -11.21
C ASN A 19 -1.12 -3.37 -9.75
N SER A 20 -0.32 -4.28 -9.19
CA SER A 20 -0.37 -4.60 -7.77
C SER A 20 1.03 -4.76 -7.20
N GLN A 21 1.21 -4.34 -5.95
CA GLN A 21 2.46 -4.49 -5.22
C GLN A 21 2.19 -4.93 -3.79
N ASN A 22 3.08 -5.77 -3.27
CA ASN A 22 3.07 -6.17 -1.87
C ASN A 22 4.12 -5.33 -1.12
N ILE A 23 3.71 -4.69 -0.05
CA ILE A 23 4.57 -3.89 0.82
C ILE A 23 4.56 -4.52 2.21
N THR A 24 5.76 -4.80 2.73
CA THR A 24 5.94 -5.28 4.09
C THR A 24 6.27 -4.11 5.01
N VAL A 25 5.52 -4.00 6.11
CA VAL A 25 5.68 -2.98 7.15
C VAL A 25 5.55 -3.59 8.54
N GLU A 26 6.17 -2.94 9.52
CA GLU A 26 5.99 -3.26 10.94
C GLU A 26 5.01 -2.26 11.54
N ALA A 27 3.96 -2.76 12.19
CA ALA A 27 2.91 -1.92 12.76
C ALA A 27 2.29 -2.55 14.01
N GLU A 28 1.55 -1.75 14.77
CA GLU A 28 0.81 -2.22 15.95
C GLU A 28 -0.59 -2.74 15.58
N SER A 29 -1.18 -2.20 14.51
CA SER A 29 -2.53 -2.54 14.03
C SER A 29 -2.60 -2.58 12.51
N ASP A 30 -3.66 -3.20 11.98
CA ASP A 30 -3.95 -3.24 10.53
C ASP A 30 -4.08 -1.84 9.94
N LEU A 31 -4.76 -0.92 10.63
CA LEU A 31 -4.94 0.47 10.17
C LEU A 31 -3.60 1.20 10.04
N THR A 32 -2.72 1.01 11.02
CA THR A 32 -1.36 1.58 10.98
C THR A 32 -0.54 0.93 9.86
N ALA A 33 -0.66 -0.39 9.66
CA ALA A 33 0.00 -1.11 8.57
C ALA A 33 -0.43 -0.59 7.19
N MET A 34 -1.73 -0.33 7.01
CA MET A 34 -2.29 0.24 5.78
C MET A 34 -1.66 1.60 5.45
N ARG A 35 -1.68 2.53 6.41
CA ARG A 35 -1.09 3.87 6.24
C ARG A 35 0.41 3.81 5.93
N LEU A 36 1.17 3.03 6.71
CA LEU A 36 2.62 2.90 6.50
C LEU A 36 2.94 2.26 5.15
N ALA A 37 2.15 1.29 4.71
CA ALA A 37 2.35 0.65 3.41
C ALA A 37 2.06 1.59 2.25
N GLU A 38 1.00 2.39 2.35
CA GLU A 38 0.67 3.43 1.36
C GLU A 38 1.76 4.50 1.30
N GLU A 39 2.20 5.04 2.44
CA GLU A 39 3.27 6.03 2.50
C GLU A 39 4.58 5.48 1.91
N LYS A 40 4.95 4.25 2.26
CA LYS A 40 6.15 3.57 1.74
C LYS A 40 6.06 3.33 0.24
N PHE A 41 4.88 2.99 -0.27
CA PHE A 41 4.66 2.87 -1.72
C PHE A 41 4.83 4.22 -2.42
N LYS A 42 4.19 5.28 -1.91
CA LYS A 42 4.21 6.63 -2.49
C LYS A 42 5.59 7.29 -2.41
N SER A 43 6.35 7.03 -1.35
CA SER A 43 7.73 7.52 -1.22
C SER A 43 8.68 6.83 -2.20
N SER A 44 8.45 5.54 -2.47
CA SER A 44 9.24 4.76 -3.43
C SER A 44 8.82 5.00 -4.89
N ASN A 45 7.58 5.48 -5.11
CA ASN A 45 6.99 5.72 -6.42
C ASN A 45 6.48 7.16 -6.53
N SER A 46 7.38 8.11 -6.78
CA SER A 46 7.07 9.55 -6.84
C SER A 46 5.95 9.90 -7.84
N ALA A 47 5.84 9.16 -8.94
CA ALA A 47 4.76 9.29 -9.94
C ALA A 47 3.35 9.04 -9.36
N TYR A 48 3.26 8.39 -8.19
CA TYR A 48 2.02 8.05 -7.49
C TYR A 48 1.86 8.78 -6.16
N LYS A 49 2.76 9.73 -5.82
CA LYS A 49 2.72 10.48 -4.56
C LYS A 49 1.35 11.14 -4.30
N ASN A 50 0.74 11.69 -5.36
CA ASN A 50 -0.57 12.34 -5.31
C ASN A 50 -1.68 11.52 -6.00
N LYS A 51 -1.43 10.25 -6.33
CA LYS A 51 -2.42 9.37 -6.96
C LYS A 51 -3.06 8.46 -5.93
N GLU A 52 -4.30 8.05 -6.20
CA GLU A 52 -5.02 7.09 -5.38
C GLU A 52 -4.46 5.68 -5.55
N VAL A 53 -4.30 4.98 -4.43
CA VAL A 53 -3.93 3.55 -4.38
C VAL A 53 -4.99 2.83 -3.57
N ASP A 54 -5.36 1.61 -3.99
CA ASP A 54 -6.34 0.82 -3.27
C ASP A 54 -5.64 -0.26 -2.48
N ILE A 55 -5.92 -0.34 -1.18
CA ILE A 55 -5.45 -1.45 -0.36
C ILE A 55 -6.48 -2.57 -0.47
N VAL A 56 -6.06 -3.70 -1.03
CA VAL A 56 -6.97 -4.83 -1.32
C VAL A 56 -6.78 -5.99 -0.35
N LYS A 57 -5.66 -6.03 0.38
CA LYS A 57 -5.39 -7.11 1.35
C LYS A 57 -4.40 -6.65 2.40
N VAL A 58 -4.64 -7.04 3.66
CA VAL A 58 -3.70 -6.91 4.78
C VAL A 58 -3.59 -8.26 5.45
N VAL A 59 -2.37 -8.75 5.62
CA VAL A 59 -2.10 -10.04 6.26
C VAL A 59 -0.99 -9.85 7.29
N LYS A 60 -1.25 -10.23 8.54
CA LYS A 60 -0.21 -10.35 9.56
C LYS A 60 0.66 -11.57 9.26
N ILE A 61 1.98 -11.40 9.28
CA ILE A 61 2.98 -12.45 8.98
C ILE A 61 4.05 -12.54 10.06
#